data_AF-A0A7D9H8U6-F1
#
_entry.id   AF-A0A7D9H8U6-F1
#
_cell.length_a   1.000
_cell.length_b   1.000
_cell.length_c   1.000
_cell.angle_alpha   90.00
_cell.angle_beta   90.00
_cell.angle_gamma   90.00
#
_symmetry.space_group_name_H-M   'P 1'
#
loop_
_entity.id
_entity.type
_entity.pdbx_description
1 polymer ?
#
loop_
_entity_poly.entity_id
_entity_poly.type
_entity_poly.pdbx_seq_one_letter_code
_entity_poly.pdbx_strand_id
1 'polypeptide(L)'
;MPLSMTLVRGKTMDDKLFKELDANLKEAVKVAKGTVVQKSVYVVLTPVEIKRIRAGVNMSQAVFARSFQLSLDTVKGWEQGKRKPDAAAANFLRLIQADPEHVQRTLAA
;
A
#
# COMPACT_ATOMS: atom_id res chain seq x y z
N MET A 1 -25.36 65.62 2.04
CA MET A 1 -24.54 65.03 0.97
C MET A 1 -24.19 63.59 1.34
N PRO A 2 -24.92 62.54 0.91
CA PRO A 2 -24.50 61.17 1.14
C PRO A 2 -23.69 60.68 -0.06
N LEU A 3 -22.47 60.20 0.18
CA LEU A 3 -21.67 59.47 -0.81
C LEU A 3 -22.14 58.01 -0.82
N SER A 4 -22.88 57.63 -1.87
CA SER A 4 -23.11 56.23 -2.23
C SER A 4 -21.77 55.59 -2.60
N MET A 5 -21.36 54.56 -1.86
CA MET A 5 -20.22 53.72 -2.23
C MET A 5 -20.74 52.34 -2.63
N THR A 6 -20.83 52.13 -3.94
CA THR A 6 -21.14 50.84 -4.56
C THR A 6 -20.01 49.85 -4.25
N LEU A 7 -20.26 48.86 -3.40
CA LEU A 7 -19.31 47.78 -3.13
C LEU A 7 -19.42 46.69 -4.21
N VAL A 8 -18.33 46.49 -4.93
CA VAL A 8 -18.14 45.48 -5.98
C VAL A 8 -18.48 44.09 -5.45
N ARG A 9 -19.34 43.37 -6.17
CA ARG A 9 -19.80 42.01 -5.85
C ARG A 9 -18.65 41.01 -6.07
N GLY A 10 -17.81 40.82 -5.04
CA GLY A 10 -16.80 39.76 -5.03
C GLY A 10 -17.47 38.39 -5.01
N LYS A 11 -17.07 37.51 -5.94
CA LYS A 11 -17.49 36.10 -5.97
C LYS A 11 -17.05 35.47 -4.65
N THR A 12 -18.01 35.07 -3.82
CA THR A 12 -17.73 34.47 -2.50
C THR A 12 -16.89 33.22 -2.69
N MET A 13 -15.75 33.14 -2.00
CA MET A 13 -14.94 31.93 -1.92
C MET A 13 -15.83 30.81 -1.38
N ASP A 14 -15.90 29.69 -2.08
CA ASP A 14 -16.66 28.54 -1.62
C ASP A 14 -15.99 27.99 -0.35
N ASP A 15 -16.71 27.97 0.78
CA ASP A 15 -16.18 27.57 2.08
C ASP A 15 -15.60 26.16 2.08
N LYS A 16 -16.14 25.29 1.21
CA LYS A 16 -15.64 23.93 1.02
C LYS A 16 -14.32 23.94 0.25
N LEU A 17 -14.21 24.72 -0.83
CA LEU A 17 -12.95 24.92 -1.56
C LEU A 17 -11.85 25.50 -0.66
N PHE A 18 -12.18 26.46 0.20
CA PHE A 18 -11.22 27.03 1.14
C PHE A 18 -10.71 26.00 2.15
N LYS A 19 -11.62 25.19 2.72
CA LYS A 19 -11.26 24.11 3.66
C LYS A 19 -10.40 23.04 2.99
N GLU A 20 -10.69 22.69 1.76
CA GLU A 20 -9.92 21.71 0.99
C GLU A 20 -8.51 22.22 0.69
N LEU A 21 -8.39 23.49 0.28
CA LEU A 21 -7.09 24.10 0.00
C LEU A 21 -6.21 24.23 1.25
N ASP A 22 -6.80 24.63 2.38
CA ASP A 22 -6.10 24.72 3.67
C ASP A 22 -5.63 23.33 4.16
N ALA A 23 -6.45 22.29 4.01
CA ALA A 23 -6.08 20.92 4.35
C ALA A 23 -4.89 20.43 3.50
N ASN A 24 -4.98 20.60 2.18
CA ASN A 24 -3.93 20.18 1.24
C ASN A 24 -2.62 20.96 1.48
N LEU A 25 -2.69 22.25 1.77
CA LEU A 25 -1.51 23.06 2.05
C LEU A 25 -0.84 22.65 3.36
N LYS A 26 -1.62 22.36 4.41
CA LYS A 26 -1.09 21.82 5.68
C LYS A 26 -0.39 20.48 5.46
N GLU A 27 -0.94 19.63 4.60
CA GLU A 27 -0.30 18.36 4.25
C GLU A 27 1.01 18.57 3.47
N ALA A 28 1.01 19.45 2.46
CA ALA A 28 2.22 19.81 1.71
C ALA A 28 3.32 20.37 2.61
N VAL A 29 2.97 21.19 3.61
CA VAL A 29 3.93 21.70 4.61
C VAL A 29 4.51 20.56 5.46
N LYS A 30 3.72 19.56 5.84
CA LYS A 30 4.22 18.40 6.61
C LYS A 30 5.18 17.55 5.77
N VAL A 31 4.95 17.43 4.46
CA VAL A 31 5.86 16.77 3.51
C VAL A 31 7.16 17.58 3.36
N ALA A 32 7.06 18.88 3.11
CA ALA A 32 8.23 19.75 2.92
C ALA A 32 9.12 19.84 4.17
N LYS A 33 8.53 19.78 5.37
CA LYS A 33 9.26 19.77 6.65
C LYS A 33 9.85 18.40 7.02
N GLY A 34 9.70 17.38 6.18
CA GLY A 34 10.17 16.01 6.45
C GLY A 34 9.44 15.30 7.60
N THR A 35 8.36 15.89 8.13
CA THR A 35 7.53 15.29 9.19
C THR A 35 6.61 14.17 8.68
N VAL A 36 6.39 14.11 7.36
CA VAL A 36 5.89 12.91 6.68
C VAL A 36 7.07 12.18 6.08
N VAL A 37 7.71 11.35 6.90
CA VAL A 37 8.48 10.24 6.35
C VAL A 37 7.44 9.29 5.79
N GLN A 38 7.33 9.13 4.47
CA GLN A 38 6.72 7.91 3.94
C GLN A 38 7.56 6.78 4.53
N LYS A 39 7.04 6.21 5.61
CA LYS A 39 7.73 5.15 6.31
C LYS A 39 7.80 4.05 5.27
N SER A 40 8.98 3.82 4.70
CA SER A 40 9.26 2.58 3.97
C SER A 40 9.17 1.48 5.01
N VAL A 41 7.95 1.11 5.36
CA VAL A 41 7.65 0.03 6.28
C VAL A 41 7.95 -1.21 5.46
N TYR A 42 9.21 -1.64 5.48
CA TYR A 42 9.53 -3.03 5.19
C TYR A 42 8.68 -3.86 6.16
N VAL A 43 7.51 -4.29 5.72
CA VAL A 43 6.68 -5.17 6.53
C VAL A 43 7.32 -6.52 6.46
N VAL A 44 8.03 -6.83 7.55
CA VAL A 44 8.62 -8.13 7.77
C VAL A 44 7.47 -9.10 8.04
N LEU A 45 7.17 -9.98 7.08
CA LEU A 45 6.23 -11.07 7.29
C LEU A 45 6.86 -12.11 8.21
N THR A 46 6.14 -12.46 9.26
CA THR A 46 6.50 -13.56 10.16
C THR A 46 6.26 -14.92 9.49
N PRO A 47 6.94 -16.00 9.91
CA PRO A 47 6.71 -17.34 9.37
C PRO A 47 5.25 -17.79 9.42
N VAL A 48 4.54 -17.40 10.49
CA VAL A 48 3.12 -17.71 10.69
C VAL A 48 2.23 -16.95 9.69
N GLU A 49 2.54 -15.69 9.39
CA GLU A 49 1.81 -14.91 8.37
C GLU A 49 2.01 -15.48 6.96
N ILE A 50 3.24 -15.88 6.62
CA ILE A 50 3.53 -16.49 5.32
C ILE A 50 2.74 -17.80 5.16
N LYS A 51 2.72 -18.63 6.20
CA LYS A 51 1.91 -19.85 6.23
C LYS A 51 0.41 -19.56 6.10
N ARG A 52 -0.08 -18.48 6.73
CA ARG A 52 -1.48 -18.03 6.62
C ARG A 52 -1.83 -17.59 5.19
N ILE A 53 -0.95 -16.86 4.51
CA ILE A 53 -1.15 -16.45 3.11
C ILE A 53 -1.33 -17.69 2.22
N ARG A 54 -0.42 -18.66 2.34
CA ARG A 54 -0.54 -19.92 1.58
C ARG A 54 -1.82 -20.69 1.93
N ALA A 55 -2.14 -20.80 3.21
CA ALA A 55 -3.33 -21.52 3.65
C ALA A 55 -4.62 -20.84 3.16
N GLY A 56 -4.63 -19.50 3.06
CA GLY A 56 -5.76 -18.72 2.55
C GLY A 56 -6.12 -19.03 1.09
N VAL A 57 -5.17 -19.55 0.31
CA VAL A 57 -5.41 -20.00 -1.08
C VAL A 57 -5.56 -21.53 -1.19
N ASN A 58 -5.68 -22.24 -0.07
CA ASN A 58 -5.91 -23.69 0.01
C ASN A 58 -4.86 -24.56 -0.71
N MET A 59 -3.60 -24.12 -0.72
CA MET A 59 -2.51 -24.84 -1.40
C MET A 59 -1.55 -25.51 -0.42
N SER A 60 -1.05 -26.69 -0.80
CA SER A 60 0.14 -27.28 -0.14
C SER A 60 1.38 -26.41 -0.43
N GLN A 61 2.45 -26.56 0.36
CA GLN A 61 3.69 -25.81 0.14
C GLN A 61 4.25 -26.01 -1.28
N ALA A 62 4.21 -27.24 -1.79
CA ALA A 62 4.70 -27.56 -3.14
C ALA A 62 3.82 -26.96 -4.25
N VAL A 63 2.50 -27.00 -4.08
CA VAL A 63 1.57 -26.39 -5.05
C VAL A 63 1.70 -24.87 -5.04
N PHE A 64 1.79 -24.26 -3.86
CA PHE A 64 1.99 -22.82 -3.73
C PHE A 64 3.30 -22.36 -4.38
N ALA A 65 4.40 -23.06 -4.08
CA ALA A 65 5.70 -22.76 -4.67
C ALA A 65 5.64 -22.78 -6.20
N ARG A 66 5.08 -23.84 -6.79
CA ARG A 66 4.94 -23.97 -8.24
C ARG A 66 4.03 -22.90 -8.85
N SER A 67 2.88 -22.64 -8.23
CA SER A 67 1.86 -21.72 -8.76
C SER A 67 2.33 -20.27 -8.82
N PHE A 68 3.29 -19.91 -7.95
CA PHE A 68 3.80 -18.54 -7.83
C PHE A 68 5.30 -18.44 -8.16
N GLN A 69 5.84 -19.40 -8.91
CA GLN A 69 7.24 -19.41 -9.39
C GLN A 69 8.30 -19.23 -8.26
N LEU A 70 8.03 -19.82 -7.10
CA LEU A 70 8.96 -19.89 -5.97
C LEU A 70 9.55 -21.30 -5.87
N SER A 71 10.74 -21.43 -5.29
CA SER A 71 11.25 -22.76 -4.93
C SER A 71 10.54 -23.30 -3.69
N LEU A 72 10.34 -24.63 -3.62
CA LEU A 72 9.77 -25.26 -2.42
C LEU A 72 10.63 -24.98 -1.17
N ASP A 73 11.95 -24.97 -1.32
CA ASP A 73 12.87 -24.71 -0.22
C ASP A 73 12.77 -23.26 0.28
N THR A 74 12.52 -22.31 -0.61
CA THR A 74 12.22 -20.92 -0.25
C THR A 74 10.96 -20.85 0.62
N VAL A 75 9.85 -21.46 0.18
CA VAL A 75 8.59 -21.46 0.93
C VAL A 75 8.75 -22.15 2.29
N LYS A 76 9.40 -23.32 2.33
CA LYS A 76 9.71 -24.02 3.58
C LYS A 76 10.59 -23.18 4.51
N GLY A 77 11.66 -22.58 3.97
CA GLY A 77 12.59 -21.77 4.73
C GLY A 77 11.93 -20.55 5.36
N TRP A 78 11.01 -19.92 4.64
CA TRP A 78 10.20 -18.81 5.16
C TRP A 78 9.19 -19.25 6.22
N GLU A 79 8.40 -20.29 5.96
CA GLU A 79 7.39 -20.79 6.92
C GLU A 79 8.01 -21.42 8.18
N GLN A 80 9.26 -21.88 8.11
CA GLN A 80 10.03 -22.36 9.26
C GLN A 80 10.84 -21.24 9.95
N GLY A 81 10.90 -20.05 9.36
CA GLY A 81 11.70 -18.93 9.87
C GLY A 81 13.21 -19.06 9.72
N LYS A 82 13.69 -20.05 8.96
CA LYS A 82 15.12 -20.21 8.63
C LYS A 82 15.65 -19.08 7.76
N ARG A 83 14.79 -18.49 6.93
CA ARG A 83 15.07 -17.33 6.08
C ARG A 83 13.89 -16.38 6.18
N LYS A 84 14.12 -15.10 5.89
CA LYS A 84 13.06 -14.10 5.76
C LYS A 84 12.91 -13.70 4.30
N PRO A 85 11.68 -13.41 3.81
CA PRO A 85 11.52 -12.77 2.52
C PRO A 85 12.17 -11.38 2.58
N ASP A 86 12.82 -10.99 1.49
CA ASP A 86 13.21 -9.60 1.31
C ASP A 86 11.97 -8.73 1.01
N ALA A 87 12.19 -7.45 0.77
CA ALA A 87 11.12 -6.50 0.51
C ALA A 87 10.27 -6.85 -0.71
N ALA A 88 10.91 -7.29 -1.80
CA ALA A 88 10.23 -7.65 -3.04
C ALA A 88 9.39 -8.91 -2.84
N ALA A 89 9.97 -9.93 -2.21
CA ALA A 89 9.27 -11.17 -1.85
C ALA A 89 8.10 -10.92 -0.89
N ALA A 90 8.24 -10.04 0.10
CA ALA A 90 7.16 -9.69 1.01
C ALA A 90 6.00 -8.97 0.29
N ASN A 91 6.31 -8.05 -0.63
CA ASN A 91 5.30 -7.40 -1.47
C ASN A 91 4.63 -8.40 -2.41
N PHE A 92 5.39 -9.33 -3.00
CA PHE A 92 4.83 -10.38 -3.83
C PHE A 92 3.86 -11.30 -3.05
N LEU A 93 4.21 -11.71 -1.84
CA LEU A 93 3.31 -12.48 -0.96
C LEU A 93 2.02 -11.73 -0.63
N ARG A 94 2.07 -10.39 -0.51
CA ARG A 94 0.88 -9.56 -0.32
C ARG A 94 0.01 -9.46 -1.57
N LEU A 95 0.62 -9.35 -2.74
CA LEU A 95 -0.12 -9.38 -4.01
C LEU A 95 -0.85 -10.72 -4.16
N ILE A 96 -0.18 -11.83 -3.83
CA ILE A 96 -0.80 -13.16 -3.81
C ILE A 96 -1.96 -13.21 -2.81
N GLN A 97 -1.80 -12.63 -1.62
CA GLN A 97 -2.87 -12.57 -0.62
C GLN A 97 -4.08 -11.76 -1.10
N ALA A 98 -3.84 -10.67 -1.82
CA ALA A 98 -4.88 -9.77 -2.29
C ALA A 98 -5.64 -10.30 -3.50
N ASP A 99 -4.93 -10.82 -4.51
CA ASP A 99 -5.51 -11.33 -5.75
C ASP A 99 -4.65 -12.47 -6.35
N PRO A 100 -4.80 -13.71 -5.84
CA PRO A 100 -3.99 -14.83 -6.27
C PRO A 100 -4.24 -15.23 -7.73
N GLU A 101 -5.46 -15.06 -8.23
CA GLU A 101 -5.82 -15.42 -9.60
C GLU A 101 -5.20 -14.47 -10.62
N HIS A 102 -5.20 -13.16 -10.33
CA HIS A 102 -4.53 -12.18 -11.19
C HIS A 102 -3.02 -12.42 -11.24
N VAL A 103 -2.40 -12.69 -10.08
CA VAL A 103 -0.97 -13.02 -10.03
C VAL A 103 -0.67 -14.28 -10.87
N GLN A 104 -1.45 -15.35 -10.71
CA GLN A 104 -1.26 -16.58 -11.49
C GLN A 104 -1.40 -16.33 -13.00
N ARG A 105 -2.42 -15.57 -13.41
CA ARG A 105 -2.64 -15.22 -14.81
C ARG A 105 -1.48 -14.40 -15.38
N THR A 106 -0.96 -13.47 -14.59
CA THR A 106 0.18 -12.62 -14.98
C THR A 106 1.45 -13.45 -15.15
N LEU A 107 1.67 -14.45 -14.30
CA LEU A 107 2.83 -15.35 -14.37
C LEU A 107 2.73 -16.43 -15.46
N ALA A 108 1.55 -16.65 -16.02
CA ALA A 108 1.30 -17.63 -17.07
C ALA A 108 1.41 -17.06 -18.50
N ALA A 109 1.52 -15.72 -18.62
CA ALA A 109 1.72 -14.99 -19.87
C ALA A 109 3.20 -15.00 -20.29
#